data_AF-A0A2E0V1N5-F1
#
_entry.id   AF-A0A2E0V1N5-F1
#
_cell.length_a   1.000
_cell.length_b   1.000
_cell.length_c   1.000
_cell.angle_alpha   90.00
_cell.angle_beta   90.00
_cell.angle_gamma   90.00
#
_symmetry.space_group_name_H-M   'P 1'
#
loop_
_entity.id
_entity.type
_entity.pdbx_description
1 polymer ?
#
loop_
_entity_poly.entity_id
_entity_poly.type
_entity_poly.pdbx_seq_one_letter_code
_entity_poly.pdbx_strand_id
1 'polypeptide(L)'
;MNEKIIAITKKYLAEKSLEEFANGCGIEASRQSVHQWKEGEHIPSAMTLFAIMGSDLAQPWARAWAQECLSVLQQGARKRLVAAGRLNGDVAVDPSFK
;
A
#
# COMPACT_ATOMS: atom_id res chain seq x y z
N MET A 1 -1.38 -7.32 6.19
CA MET A 1 -1.27 -6.33 5.08
C MET A 1 -0.71 -5.03 5.62
N ASN A 2 -1.36 -4.47 6.64
CA ASN A 2 -0.93 -3.26 7.33
C ASN A 2 0.47 -3.42 7.94
N GLU A 3 0.78 -4.55 8.59
CA GLU A 3 2.12 -4.83 9.15
C GLU A 3 3.26 -4.72 8.12
N LYS A 4 3.02 -5.13 6.87
CA LYS A 4 4.03 -5.02 5.81
C LYS A 4 4.24 -3.56 5.40
N ILE A 5 3.15 -2.79 5.30
CA ILE A 5 3.22 -1.35 5.00
C ILE A 5 3.92 -0.61 6.13
N ILE A 6 3.62 -0.94 7.38
CA ILE A 6 4.30 -0.40 8.57
C ILE A 6 5.79 -0.70 8.52
N ALA A 7 6.18 -1.96 8.23
CA ALA A 7 7.58 -2.35 8.11
C ALA A 7 8.31 -1.61 6.98
N ILE A 8 7.68 -1.45 5.82
CA ILE A 8 8.21 -0.67 4.69
C ILE A 8 8.38 0.80 5.09
N THR A 9 7.37 1.41 5.72
CA THR A 9 7.45 2.80 6.18
C THR A 9 8.58 2.97 7.20
N LYS A 10 8.72 2.08 8.18
CA LYS A 10 9.82 2.11 9.15
C LYS A 10 11.19 1.95 8.48
N LYS A 11 11.32 1.06 7.49
CA LYS A 11 12.56 0.88 6.69
C LYS A 11 12.98 2.19 6.02
N TYR A 12 12.07 2.88 5.33
CA TYR A 12 12.41 4.10 4.60
C TYR A 12 12.60 5.32 5.52
N LEU A 13 11.97 5.31 6.70
CA LEU A 13 12.07 6.35 7.72
C LEU A 13 13.31 6.19 8.63
N ALA A 14 13.98 5.03 8.65
CA ALA A 14 15.07 4.74 9.61
C ALA A 14 16.20 5.79 9.64
N GLU A 15 16.46 6.44 8.50
CA GLU A 15 17.52 7.45 8.34
C GLU A 15 16.95 8.86 8.09
N LYS A 16 15.67 9.10 8.40
CA LYS A 16 14.98 10.36 8.07
C LYS A 16 14.08 10.80 9.21
N SER A 17 14.01 12.10 9.44
CA SER A 17 12.97 12.68 10.27
C SER A 17 11.58 12.55 9.62
N LEU A 18 10.52 12.67 10.42
CA LEU A 18 9.14 12.72 9.91
C LEU A 18 8.92 13.86 8.92
N GLU A 19 9.65 14.96 9.09
CA GLU A 19 9.54 16.15 8.27
C GLU A 19 10.22 15.98 6.91
N GLU A 20 11.46 15.47 6.91
CA GLU A 20 12.16 15.12 5.67
C GLU A 20 11.37 14.07 4.88
N PHE A 21 10.74 13.13 5.57
CA PHE A 21 9.90 12.14 4.92
C PHE A 21 8.67 12.79 4.27
N ALA A 22 7.95 13.62 5.02
CA ALA A 22 6.76 14.31 4.54
C ALA A 22 7.06 15.21 3.33
N ASN A 23 8.13 16.01 3.42
CA ASN A 23 8.58 16.89 2.34
C ASN A 23 9.07 16.09 1.12
N GLY A 24 9.75 14.96 1.36
CA GLY A 24 10.26 14.10 0.29
C GLY A 24 9.20 13.35 -0.50
N CYS A 25 7.97 13.26 0.01
CA CYS A 25 6.84 12.67 -0.73
C CYS A 25 6.42 13.51 -1.96
N GLY A 26 6.82 14.79 -2.05
CA GLY A 26 6.47 15.65 -3.19
C GLY A 26 4.97 15.94 -3.31
N ILE A 27 4.21 15.71 -2.23
CA ILE A 27 2.80 16.06 -2.08
C ILE A 27 2.61 16.75 -0.74
N GLU A 28 1.42 17.32 -0.50
CA GLU A 28 1.05 17.87 0.80
C GLU A 28 0.76 16.73 1.80
N ALA A 29 1.82 16.15 2.35
CA ALA A 29 1.76 15.20 3.45
C ALA A 29 2.21 15.91 4.73
N SER A 30 1.52 15.67 5.84
CA SER A 30 1.93 16.21 7.14
C SER A 30 2.87 15.25 7.88
N ARG A 31 3.68 15.78 8.78
CA ARG A 31 4.46 14.99 9.76
C ARG A 31 3.59 14.01 10.53
N GLN A 32 2.36 14.41 10.87
CA GLN A 32 1.40 13.58 11.59
C GLN A 32 0.95 12.39 10.73
N SER A 33 0.68 12.61 9.45
CA SER A 33 0.33 11.52 8.52
C SER A 33 1.45 10.48 8.43
N VAL A 34 2.70 10.92 8.32
CA VAL A 34 3.87 10.02 8.30
C VAL A 34 3.98 9.24 9.61
N HIS A 35 3.77 9.90 10.76
CA HIS A 35 3.74 9.24 12.06
C HIS A 35 2.66 8.16 12.13
N GLN A 36 1.43 8.47 11.70
CA GLN A 36 0.32 7.52 11.66
C GLN A 36 0.60 6.32 10.76
N TRP A 37 1.27 6.54 9.61
CA TRP A 37 1.71 5.45 8.71
C TRP A 37 2.78 4.56 9.33
N LYS A 38 3.69 5.15 10.09
CA LYS A 38 4.75 4.44 10.80
C LYS A 38 4.19 3.58 11.94
N GLU A 39 3.26 4.13 12.73
CA GLU A 39 2.66 3.42 13.86
C GLU A 39 1.52 2.48 13.45
N GLY A 40 1.02 2.61 12.21
CA GLY A 40 -0.01 1.74 11.67
C GLY A 40 -1.43 2.12 12.07
N GLU A 41 -1.62 3.28 12.69
CA GLU A 41 -2.94 3.86 13.00
C GLU A 41 -3.73 4.11 11.71
N HIS A 42 -3.04 4.56 10.67
CA HIS A 42 -3.57 4.67 9.31
C HIS A 42 -2.54 4.16 8.31
N ILE A 43 -3.00 3.55 7.23
CA ILE A 43 -2.14 3.23 6.08
C ILE A 43 -2.32 4.30 5.00
N PRO A 44 -1.29 4.62 4.22
CA PRO A 44 -1.44 5.50 3.06
C PRO A 44 -2.43 4.89 2.07
N SER A 45 -3.33 5.72 1.56
CA SER A 45 -4.32 5.29 0.57
C SER A 45 -3.65 5.01 -0.77
N ALA A 46 -4.29 4.19 -1.62
CA ALA A 46 -3.79 3.95 -2.98
C ALA A 46 -3.65 5.27 -3.77
N MET A 47 -4.59 6.21 -3.59
CA MET A 47 -4.52 7.54 -4.22
C MET A 47 -3.31 8.34 -3.76
N THR A 48 -3.02 8.34 -2.46
CA THR A 48 -1.82 8.98 -1.90
C THR A 48 -0.55 8.40 -2.50
N LEU A 49 -0.47 7.07 -2.60
CA LEU A 49 0.70 6.39 -3.17
C LEU A 49 0.89 6.70 -4.66
N PHE A 50 -0.20 6.71 -5.44
CA PHE A 50 -0.15 7.11 -6.85
C PHE A 50 0.26 8.58 -7.02
N ALA A 51 -0.25 9.48 -6.18
CA ALA A 51 0.12 10.89 -6.21
C ALA A 51 1.63 11.09 -5.96
N ILE A 52 2.21 10.34 -5.02
CA ILE A 52 3.66 10.39 -4.73
C ILE A 52 4.47 9.83 -5.90
N MET A 53 4.03 8.73 -6.51
CA MET A 53 4.70 8.16 -7.69
C MET A 53 4.67 9.10 -8.90
N GLY A 54 3.56 9.80 -9.10
CA GLY A 54 3.37 10.75 -10.20
C GLY A 54 3.87 12.16 -9.94
N SER A 55 4.34 12.47 -8.73
CA SER A 55 4.86 13.80 -8.41
C SER A 55 6.29 13.96 -8.90
N ASP A 56 6.56 15.00 -9.69
CA ASP A 56 7.89 15.38 -10.15
C ASP A 56 8.80 15.85 -8.99
N LEU A 57 8.19 16.34 -7.91
CA LEU A 57 8.88 16.82 -6.70
C LEU A 57 9.21 15.68 -5.72
N ALA A 58 8.64 14.49 -5.93
CA ALA A 58 8.91 13.35 -5.05
C ALA A 58 10.36 12.89 -5.18
N GLN A 59 10.99 12.69 -4.02
CA GLN A 59 12.33 12.13 -3.96
C GLN A 59 12.34 10.69 -4.51
N PRO A 60 13.44 10.22 -5.11
CA PRO A 60 13.51 8.87 -5.68
C PRO A 60 13.17 7.76 -4.67
N TRP A 61 13.61 7.92 -3.41
CA TRP A 61 13.29 6.97 -2.34
C TRP A 61 11.81 6.99 -1.95
N ALA A 62 11.13 8.13 -2.08
CA ALA A 62 9.71 8.26 -1.76
C ALA A 62 8.84 7.55 -2.80
N ARG A 63 9.23 7.66 -4.09
CA ARG A 63 8.62 6.87 -5.16
C ARG A 63 8.83 5.37 -4.96
N ALA A 64 10.03 4.95 -4.57
CA ALA A 64 10.33 3.55 -4.26
C ALA A 64 9.51 3.02 -3.07
N TRP A 65 9.43 3.80 -1.98
CA TRP A 65 8.55 3.52 -0.84
C TRP A 65 7.09 3.36 -1.28
N ALA A 66 6.58 4.30 -2.10
CA ALA A 66 5.20 4.29 -2.54
C ALA A 66 4.89 3.05 -3.41
N GLN A 67 5.81 2.68 -4.31
CA GLN A 67 5.71 1.49 -5.15
C GLN A 67 5.70 0.19 -4.32
N GLU A 68 6.56 0.07 -3.31
CA GLU A 68 6.59 -1.09 -2.40
C GLU A 68 5.26 -1.20 -1.62
N CYS A 69 4.77 -0.09 -1.06
CA CYS A 69 3.49 -0.04 -0.35
C CYS A 69 2.30 -0.42 -1.24
N LEU A 70 2.26 0.10 -2.47
CA LEU A 70 1.20 -0.19 -3.43
C LEU A 70 1.17 -1.66 -3.84
N SER A 71 2.35 -2.26 -4.02
CA SER A 71 2.49 -3.69 -4.34
C SER A 71 1.87 -4.58 -3.24
N VAL A 72 2.04 -4.19 -1.97
CA VAL A 72 1.40 -4.88 -0.83
C VAL A 72 -0.13 -4.74 -0.87
N LEU A 73 -0.65 -3.55 -1.16
CA LEU A 73 -2.10 -3.32 -1.28
C LEU A 73 -2.72 -4.17 -2.40
N GLN A 74 -2.06 -4.23 -3.56
CA GLN A 74 -2.50 -5.03 -4.71
C GLN A 74 -2.51 -6.53 -4.40
N GLN A 75 -1.46 -7.06 -3.76
CA GLN A 75 -1.43 -8.45 -3.31
C GLN A 75 -2.58 -8.77 -2.33
N GLY A 76 -2.87 -7.83 -1.43
CA GLY A 76 -3.99 -7.93 -0.51
C GLY A 76 -5.35 -7.99 -1.20
N ALA A 77 -5.57 -7.09 -2.16
CA ALA A 77 -6.78 -7.08 -2.99
C ALA A 77 -6.95 -8.38 -3.78
N ARG A 78 -5.88 -8.85 -4.45
CA ARG A 78 -5.90 -10.12 -5.20
C ARG A 78 -6.25 -11.32 -4.32
N LYS A 79 -5.68 -11.42 -3.12
CA LYS A 79 -6.00 -12.49 -2.16
C LYS A 79 -7.47 -12.46 -1.74
N ARG A 80 -8.03 -11.26 -1.51
CA ARG A 80 -9.47 -11.11 -1.18
C ARG A 80 -10.37 -11.52 -2.32
N LEU A 81 -10.04 -11.15 -3.56
CA LEU A 81 -10.80 -11.56 -4.74
C LEU A 81 -10.79 -13.08 -4.93
N VAL A 82 -9.64 -13.73 -4.76
CA VAL A 82 -9.55 -15.22 -4.82
C VAL A 82 -10.36 -15.86 -3.70
N ALA A 83 -10.33 -15.32 -2.48
CA ALA A 83 -11.12 -15.82 -1.36
C ALA A 83 -12.63 -15.65 -1.60
N ALA A 84 -13.05 -14.50 -2.13
CA ALA A 84 -14.45 -14.25 -2.49
C ALA A 84 -14.92 -15.14 -3.66
N GLY A 85 -14.07 -15.37 -4.67
CA GLY A 85 -14.35 -16.28 -5.78
C GLY A 85 -14.39 -17.76 -5.38
N ARG A 86 -13.67 -18.15 -4.31
CA ARG A 86 -13.76 -19.52 -3.74
C ARG A 86 -15.05 -19.80 -3.00
N LEU A 87 -15.84 -18.79 -2.62
CA LEU A 87 -17.16 -18.99 -2.00
C LEU A 87 -18.29 -19.20 -3.03
N ASN A 88 -18.03 -18.98 -4.32
CA ASN A 88 -18.98 -19.23 -5.41
C ASN A 88 -18.63 -20.51 -6.21
N GLY A 89 -17.80 -21.38 -5.64
CA GLY A 89 -17.23 -22.56 -6.31
C GLY A 89 -17.95 -23.88 -6.07
N ASP A 90 -19.23 -23.88 -5.67
CA ASP A 90 -20.10 -25.07 -5.72
C ASP A 90 -21.18 -24.85 -6.80
N VAL A 91 -20.75 -24.88 -8.07
CA VAL A 91 -21.64 -25.38 -9.11
C VAL A 91 -21.06 -26.72 -9.51
N ALA A 92 -21.57 -27.77 -8.85
CA ALA A 92 -21.47 -29.12 -9.35
C ALA A 92 -22.06 -29.14 -10.76
N VAL A 93 -21.20 -29.15 -11.76
CA VAL A 93 -21.57 -29.59 -13.11
C VAL A 93 -21.79 -31.09 -13.01
N ASP A 94 -23.05 -31.48 -12.87
CA ASP A 94 -23.51 -32.86 -13.01
C ASP A 94 -23.07 -33.38 -14.38
N PRO A 95 -22.27 -34.46 -14.47
CA PRO A 95 -21.81 -35.02 -15.74
C PRO A 95 -22.88 -35.85 -16.48
N SER A 96 -24.15 -35.78 -16.08
CA SER A 96 -25.23 -36.59 -16.67
C SER A 96 -26.03 -35.82 -17.71
N PHE A 97 -25.44 -35.57 -18.88
CA PHE A 97 -26.23 -35.45 -20.12
C PHE A 97 -25.62 -36.35 -21.19
N LYS A 98 -26.29 -37.50 -21.36
CA LYS A 98 -26.23 -38.35 -22.55
C LYS A 98 -27.08 -37.74 -23.66
#